data_AF-H9FT33-F1
#
_entry.id   AF-H9FT33-F1
#
_cell.length_a   1.000
_cell.length_b   1.000
_cell.length_c   1.000
_cell.angle_alpha   90.00
_cell.angle_beta   90.00
_cell.angle_gamma   90.00
#
_symmetry.space_group_name_H-M   'P 1'
#
loop_
_entity.id
_entity.type
_entity.pdbx_description
1 polymer ?
#
loop_
_entity_poly.entity_id
_entity_poly.type
_entity_poly.pdbx_seq_one_letter_code
_entity_poly.pdbx_strand_id
1 'polypeptide(L)'
;MAMFEQMRANVGKLLKGIDRYNPENLATLERYVETQAKENAYDLEANLAVLKLYQFNPAFFQTTVTAQILLKALTNLPHTDFTLCKCMIDQAHQEERPIRQILYLGDLLETCHFQAFWQALDENMDLLEGITGFEDSVRKFICHVVGITYQHIDRWLLAEMLGDLSAS
;
A
#
# COMPACT_ATOMS: atom_id res chain seq x y z
N MET A 1 0.37 18.48 8.43
CA MET A 1 -1.09 18.54 8.75
C MET A 1 -1.88 19.52 7.87
N ALA A 2 -1.77 20.85 8.00
CA ALA A 2 -2.60 21.78 7.21
C ALA A 2 -2.46 21.67 5.67
N MET A 3 -1.24 21.39 5.18
CA MET A 3 -0.99 21.23 3.73
C MET A 3 -1.60 19.94 3.17
N PHE A 4 -1.58 18.83 3.92
CA PHE A 4 -2.19 17.57 3.50
C PHE A 4 -3.71 17.68 3.43
N GLU A 5 -4.34 18.30 4.43
CA GLU A 5 -5.79 18.55 4.44
C GLU A 5 -6.23 19.43 3.27
N GLN A 6 -5.44 20.45 2.92
CA GLN A 6 -5.70 21.29 1.76
C GLN A 6 -5.58 20.49 0.44
N MET A 7 -4.56 19.64 0.30
CA MET A 7 -4.42 18.75 -0.87
C MET A 7 -5.59 17.77 -0.96
N ARG A 8 -5.98 17.16 0.16
CA ARG A 8 -7.14 16.25 0.24
C ARG A 8 -8.44 16.94 -0.19
N ALA A 9 -8.68 18.16 0.27
CA ALA A 9 -9.84 18.95 -0.13
C ALA A 9 -9.82 19.29 -1.63
N ASN A 10 -8.63 19.55 -2.20
CA ASN A 10 -8.47 19.79 -3.63
C ASN A 10 -8.73 18.53 -4.45
N VAL A 11 -8.11 17.41 -4.08
CA VAL A 11 -8.31 16.10 -4.71
C VAL A 11 -9.78 15.68 -4.64
N GLY A 12 -10.44 15.89 -3.49
CA GLY A 12 -11.88 15.63 -3.35
C GLY A 12 -12.79 16.45 -4.27
N LYS A 13 -12.31 17.56 -4.87
CA LYS A 13 -13.01 18.27 -5.95
C LYS A 13 -12.74 17.62 -7.31
N LEU A 14 -11.48 17.26 -7.59
CA LEU A 14 -11.07 16.61 -8.84
C LEU A 14 -11.73 15.24 -9.04
N LEU A 15 -12.03 14.54 -7.95
CA LEU A 15 -12.69 13.23 -7.99
C LEU A 15 -14.20 13.31 -8.27
N LYS A 16 -14.79 14.52 -8.36
CA LYS A 16 -16.22 14.69 -8.62
C LYS A 16 -16.52 14.83 -10.12
N GLY A 17 -17.56 14.13 -10.55
CA GLY A 17 -18.09 14.26 -11.91
C GLY A 17 -17.10 13.77 -12.97
N ILE A 18 -16.99 14.53 -14.05
CA ILE A 18 -16.23 14.17 -15.24
C ILE A 18 -14.71 14.36 -15.06
N ASP A 19 -14.30 15.28 -14.17
CA ASP A 19 -12.90 15.61 -13.92
C ASP A 19 -12.09 14.43 -13.36
N ARG A 20 -12.77 13.45 -12.78
CA ARG A 20 -12.15 12.20 -12.27
C ARG A 20 -11.40 11.43 -13.35
N TYR A 21 -11.81 11.58 -14.62
CA TYR A 21 -11.21 10.90 -15.76
C TYR A 21 -10.33 11.82 -16.62
N ASN A 22 -10.09 13.06 -16.19
CA ASN A 22 -9.23 13.99 -16.91
C ASN A 22 -7.74 13.64 -16.65
N PRO A 23 -6.96 13.23 -17.66
CA PRO A 23 -5.54 12.91 -17.50
C PRO A 23 -4.68 14.11 -17.07
N GLU A 24 -5.13 15.36 -17.27
CA GLU A 24 -4.43 16.55 -16.78
C GLU A 24 -4.33 16.59 -15.25
N ASN A 25 -5.25 15.93 -14.56
CA ASN A 25 -5.26 15.85 -13.10
C ASN A 25 -4.25 14.82 -12.56
N LEU A 26 -3.70 13.95 -13.41
CA LEU A 26 -2.88 12.81 -13.02
C LEU A 26 -1.65 13.25 -12.23
N ALA A 27 -0.91 14.27 -12.70
CA ALA A 27 0.27 14.79 -11.99
C ALA A 27 -0.06 15.31 -10.57
N THR A 28 -1.26 15.87 -10.37
CA THR A 28 -1.71 16.32 -9.04
C THR A 28 -2.04 15.12 -8.14
N LEU A 29 -2.68 14.10 -8.70
CA LEU A 29 -3.04 12.88 -7.98
C LEU A 29 -1.79 12.05 -7.61
N GLU A 30 -0.83 11.91 -8.51
CA GLU A 30 0.45 11.24 -8.27
C GLU A 30 1.22 11.91 -7.12
N ARG A 31 1.33 13.24 -7.14
CA ARG A 31 1.93 14.00 -6.03
C ARG A 31 1.17 13.80 -4.71
N TYR A 32 -0.15 13.65 -4.77
CA TYR A 32 -0.94 13.36 -3.58
C TYR A 32 -0.65 11.94 -3.04
N VAL A 33 -0.47 10.93 -3.90
CA VAL A 33 0.00 9.58 -3.49
C VAL A 33 1.36 9.65 -2.79
N GLU A 34 2.34 10.37 -3.36
CA GLU A 34 3.63 10.53 -2.70
C GLU A 34 3.51 11.20 -1.32
N THR A 35 2.61 12.17 -1.20
CA THR A 35 2.36 12.86 0.06
C THR A 35 1.68 11.92 1.07
N GLN A 36 0.75 11.07 0.64
CA GLN A 36 0.15 10.02 1.48
C GLN A 36 1.24 9.08 2.04
N ALA A 37 2.21 8.70 1.21
CA ALA A 37 3.33 7.85 1.64
C ALA A 37 4.19 8.51 2.72
N LYS A 38 4.56 9.78 2.52
CA LYS A 38 5.43 10.53 3.45
C LYS A 38 4.75 10.90 4.77
N GLU A 39 3.49 11.33 4.71
CA GLU A 39 2.73 11.79 5.89
C GLU A 39 2.02 10.63 6.63
N ASN A 40 2.25 9.38 6.21
CA ASN A 40 1.54 8.19 6.71
C ASN A 40 0.00 8.35 6.68
N ALA A 41 -0.52 8.92 5.60
CA ALA A 41 -1.94 9.07 5.36
C ALA A 41 -2.42 8.07 4.29
N TYR A 42 -3.74 7.93 4.16
CA TYR A 42 -4.31 7.01 3.19
C TYR A 42 -5.67 7.46 2.68
N ASP A 43 -5.85 7.40 1.36
CA ASP A 43 -7.03 7.82 0.63
C ASP A 43 -7.26 6.87 -0.56
N LEU A 44 -8.04 5.81 -0.33
CA LEU A 44 -8.32 4.79 -1.34
C LEU A 44 -8.96 5.37 -2.61
N GLU A 45 -9.86 6.35 -2.47
CA GLU A 45 -10.58 6.89 -3.62
C GLU A 45 -9.63 7.56 -4.61
N ALA A 46 -8.68 8.34 -4.10
CA ALA A 46 -7.63 8.96 -4.89
C ALA A 46 -6.71 7.90 -5.55
N ASN A 47 -6.33 6.87 -4.79
CA ASN A 47 -5.47 5.79 -5.30
C ASN A 47 -6.15 5.02 -6.45
N LEU A 48 -7.42 4.66 -6.29
CA LEU A 48 -8.20 4.01 -7.34
C LEU A 48 -8.40 4.90 -8.57
N ALA A 49 -8.52 6.22 -8.38
CA ALA A 49 -8.62 7.15 -9.49
C ALA A 49 -7.32 7.22 -10.32
N VAL A 50 -6.15 7.21 -9.67
CA VAL A 50 -4.85 7.13 -10.37
C VAL A 50 -4.75 5.84 -11.18
N LEU A 51 -5.00 4.68 -10.56
CA LEU A 51 -4.95 3.39 -11.27
C LEU A 51 -5.94 3.36 -12.43
N LYS A 52 -7.14 3.93 -12.25
CA LYS A 52 -8.15 4.02 -13.31
C LYS A 52 -7.70 4.91 -14.47
N LEU A 53 -7.05 6.05 -14.19
CA LEU A 53 -6.50 6.92 -15.22
C LEU A 53 -5.39 6.24 -16.01
N TYR A 54 -4.53 5.46 -15.34
CA TYR A 54 -3.52 4.64 -16.02
C TYR A 54 -4.14 3.56 -16.93
N GLN A 55 -5.22 2.90 -16.50
CA GLN A 55 -5.95 1.95 -17.36
C GLN A 55 -6.46 2.60 -18.65
N PHE A 56 -7.02 3.82 -18.54
CA PHE A 56 -7.53 4.54 -19.71
C PHE A 56 -6.41 5.13 -20.58
N ASN A 57 -5.25 5.43 -19.98
CA ASN A 57 -4.14 6.08 -20.66
C ASN A 57 -2.81 5.38 -20.32
N PRO A 58 -2.51 4.21 -20.92
CA PRO A 58 -1.33 3.41 -20.60
C PRO A 58 0.00 4.15 -20.78
N ALA A 59 0.04 5.16 -21.67
CA ALA A 59 1.23 5.99 -21.92
C ALA A 59 1.68 6.80 -20.68
N PHE A 60 0.80 7.02 -19.71
CA PHE A 60 1.13 7.74 -18.47
C PHE A 60 1.39 6.80 -17.29
N PHE A 61 1.37 5.47 -17.48
CA PHE A 61 1.57 4.53 -16.38
C PHE A 61 2.91 4.78 -15.69
N GLN A 62 2.87 4.97 -14.36
CA GLN A 62 4.06 5.08 -13.53
C GLN A 62 4.16 3.90 -12.57
N THR A 63 5.19 3.08 -12.77
CA THR A 63 5.43 1.90 -11.94
C THR A 63 5.69 2.27 -10.49
N THR A 64 6.43 3.35 -10.23
CA THR A 64 6.74 3.83 -8.87
C THR A 64 5.50 4.29 -8.11
N VAL A 65 4.59 5.03 -8.76
CA VAL A 65 3.34 5.48 -8.12
C VAL A 65 2.44 4.29 -7.84
N THR A 66 2.30 3.36 -8.80
CA THR A 66 1.56 2.11 -8.60
C THR A 66 2.10 1.29 -7.42
N ALA A 67 3.43 1.20 -7.30
CA ALA A 67 4.09 0.54 -6.17
C ALA A 67 3.74 1.19 -4.82
N GLN A 68 3.80 2.52 -4.74
CA GLN A 68 3.41 3.27 -3.54
C GLN A 68 1.94 3.03 -3.17
N ILE A 69 1.04 3.02 -4.17
CA ILE A 69 -0.39 2.72 -3.95
C ILE A 69 -0.56 1.34 -3.32
N LEU A 70 0.10 0.31 -3.88
CA LEU A 70 0.01 -1.06 -3.38
C LEU A 70 0.58 -1.20 -1.97
N LEU A 71 1.75 -0.62 -1.70
CA LEU A 71 2.36 -0.63 -0.36
C LEU A 71 1.48 0.10 0.65
N LYS A 72 0.87 1.23 0.29
CA LYS A 72 -0.08 1.92 1.17
C LYS A 72 -1.37 1.14 1.37
N ALA A 73 -1.86 0.41 0.36
CA ALA A 73 -3.00 -0.49 0.54
C ALA A 73 -2.69 -1.62 1.54
N LEU A 74 -1.47 -2.19 1.54
CA LEU A 74 -1.03 -3.16 2.55
C LEU A 74 -1.04 -2.60 3.98
N THR A 75 -0.79 -1.29 4.15
CA THR A 75 -0.88 -0.66 5.48
C THR A 75 -2.31 -0.52 6.03
N ASN A 76 -3.33 -0.84 5.24
CA ASN A 76 -4.75 -0.78 5.63
C ASN A 76 -5.41 -2.16 5.74
N LEU A 77 -4.65 -3.25 5.80
CA LEU A 77 -5.20 -4.56 6.14
C LEU A 77 -5.94 -4.51 7.49
N PRO A 78 -7.08 -5.22 7.65
CA PRO A 78 -7.60 -6.31 6.79
C PRO A 78 -8.55 -5.87 5.66
N HIS A 79 -8.63 -4.58 5.32
CA HIS A 79 -9.52 -4.15 4.23
C HIS A 79 -9.11 -4.76 2.88
N THR A 80 -10.10 -5.00 2.00
CA THR A 80 -9.90 -5.61 0.66
C THR A 80 -9.28 -4.67 -0.37
N ASP A 81 -8.80 -3.51 0.08
CA ASP A 81 -8.22 -2.44 -0.73
C ASP A 81 -7.05 -2.90 -1.58
N PHE A 82 -6.19 -3.77 -1.04
CA PHE A 82 -5.05 -4.32 -1.76
C PHE A 82 -5.51 -5.14 -2.97
N THR A 83 -6.49 -6.02 -2.76
CA THR A 83 -7.10 -6.82 -3.83
C THR A 83 -7.78 -5.93 -4.88
N LEU A 84 -8.48 -4.87 -4.45
CA LEU A 84 -9.08 -3.90 -5.37
C LEU A 84 -8.01 -3.20 -6.23
N CYS A 85 -6.92 -2.72 -5.63
CA CYS A 85 -5.82 -2.09 -6.36
C CYS A 85 -5.16 -3.07 -7.35
N LYS A 86 -4.92 -4.31 -6.93
CA LYS A 86 -4.39 -5.38 -7.79
C LYS A 86 -5.27 -5.60 -9.02
N CYS A 87 -6.59 -5.71 -8.84
CA CYS A 87 -7.54 -5.89 -9.95
C CYS A 87 -7.58 -4.70 -10.94
N MET A 88 -7.06 -3.54 -10.55
CA MET A 88 -6.98 -2.37 -11.40
C MET A 88 -5.69 -2.30 -12.22
N ILE A 89 -4.74 -3.21 -12.02
CA ILE A 89 -3.45 -3.22 -12.72
C ILE A 89 -3.47 -4.33 -13.77
N ASP A 90 -3.06 -4.03 -15.00
CA ASP A 90 -2.96 -5.03 -16.06
C ASP A 90 -1.94 -6.13 -15.73
N GLN A 91 -2.21 -7.37 -16.16
CA GLN A 91 -1.38 -8.54 -15.88
C GLN A 91 0.11 -8.32 -16.26
N ALA A 92 0.38 -7.66 -17.40
CA ALA A 92 1.75 -7.38 -17.83
C ALA A 92 2.51 -6.54 -16.78
N HIS A 93 1.89 -5.49 -16.25
CA HIS A 93 2.49 -4.64 -15.21
C HIS A 93 2.58 -5.37 -13.86
N GLN A 94 1.69 -6.32 -13.57
CA GLN A 94 1.77 -7.12 -12.34
C GLN A 94 3.01 -8.02 -12.29
N GLU A 95 3.56 -8.39 -13.45
CA GLU A 95 4.76 -9.24 -13.55
C GLU A 95 6.06 -8.43 -13.45
N GLU A 96 5.99 -7.10 -13.56
CA GLU A 96 7.14 -6.20 -13.50
C GLU A 96 7.64 -5.94 -12.08
N ARG A 97 8.96 -5.72 -11.96
CA ARG A 97 9.55 -5.17 -10.74
C ARG A 97 9.27 -3.67 -10.68
N PRO A 98 8.87 -3.09 -9.53
CA PRO A 98 8.69 -3.69 -8.20
C PRO A 98 7.30 -4.30 -7.89
N ILE A 99 6.31 -4.13 -8.77
CA ILE A 99 4.91 -4.50 -8.51
C ILE A 99 4.79 -5.98 -8.11
N ARG A 100 5.44 -6.89 -8.84
CA ARG A 100 5.42 -8.33 -8.56
C ARG A 100 5.86 -8.67 -7.14
N GLN A 101 6.87 -7.99 -6.61
CA GLN A 101 7.40 -8.23 -5.27
C GLN A 101 6.41 -7.78 -4.20
N ILE A 102 5.76 -6.63 -4.42
CA ILE A 102 4.74 -6.11 -3.51
C ILE A 102 3.52 -7.03 -3.50
N LEU A 103 3.12 -7.56 -4.68
CA LEU A 103 2.06 -8.56 -4.78
C LEU A 103 2.39 -9.84 -4.00
N TYR A 104 3.65 -10.29 -4.04
CA TYR A 104 4.12 -11.43 -3.26
C TYR A 104 4.10 -11.13 -1.75
N LEU A 105 4.57 -9.96 -1.32
CA LEU A 105 4.48 -9.54 0.08
C LEU A 105 3.02 -9.50 0.57
N GLY A 106 2.10 -9.01 -0.25
CA GLY A 106 0.67 -9.02 0.05
C GLY A 106 0.09 -10.42 0.21
N ASP A 107 0.45 -11.35 -0.67
CA ASP A 107 0.03 -12.76 -0.59
C ASP A 107 0.49 -13.42 0.72
N LEU A 108 1.72 -13.17 1.16
CA LEU A 108 2.22 -13.68 2.44
C LEU A 108 1.44 -13.13 3.63
N LEU A 109 1.03 -11.86 3.60
CA LEU A 109 0.19 -11.27 4.65
C LEU A 109 -1.23 -11.83 4.64
N GLU A 110 -1.85 -11.97 3.46
CA GLU A 110 -3.20 -12.54 3.31
C GLU A 110 -3.26 -14.01 3.76
N THR A 111 -2.20 -14.78 3.47
CA THR A 111 -2.08 -16.20 3.85
C THR A 111 -1.44 -16.42 5.23
N CYS A 112 -1.20 -15.35 5.99
CA CYS A 112 -0.62 -15.37 7.35
C CYS A 112 0.78 -15.98 7.46
N HIS A 113 1.56 -16.01 6.38
CA HIS A 113 2.97 -16.45 6.38
C HIS A 113 3.90 -15.30 6.86
N PHE A 114 3.68 -14.83 8.09
CA PHE A 114 4.31 -13.60 8.61
C PHE A 114 5.85 -13.66 8.67
N GLN A 115 6.43 -14.80 9.04
CA GLN A 115 7.89 -14.96 9.10
C GLN A 115 8.53 -14.82 7.72
N ALA A 116 7.94 -15.50 6.72
CA ALA A 116 8.38 -15.39 5.33
C ALA A 116 8.18 -13.98 4.78
N PHE A 117 7.13 -13.27 5.23
CA PHE A 117 6.92 -11.87 4.88
C PHE A 117 8.09 -11.00 5.35
N TRP A 118 8.52 -11.12 6.61
CA TRP A 118 9.64 -10.31 7.14
C TRP A 118 10.94 -10.60 6.42
N GLN A 119 11.25 -11.88 6.15
CA GLN A 119 12.43 -12.26 5.36
C GLN A 119 12.39 -11.69 3.94
N ALA A 120 11.25 -11.80 3.26
CA ALA A 120 11.09 -11.23 1.93
C ALA A 120 11.14 -9.69 1.94
N LEU A 121 10.68 -9.05 3.03
CA LEU A 121 10.76 -7.60 3.19
C LEU A 121 12.22 -7.14 3.36
N ASP A 122 13.01 -7.84 4.17
CA ASP A 122 14.43 -7.55 4.38
C ASP A 122 15.23 -7.61 3.06
N GLU A 123 14.89 -8.56 2.18
CA GLU A 123 15.49 -8.67 0.84
C GLU A 123 15.06 -7.55 -0.13
N ASN A 124 13.96 -6.85 0.18
CA ASN A 124 13.33 -5.85 -0.68
C ASN A 124 13.12 -4.50 0.04
N MET A 125 14.03 -4.15 0.96
CA MET A 125 13.95 -2.91 1.73
C MET A 125 13.96 -1.64 0.86
N ASP A 126 14.51 -1.72 -0.36
CA ASP A 126 14.47 -0.64 -1.34
C ASP A 126 13.04 -0.23 -1.73
N LEU A 127 12.07 -1.16 -1.64
CA LEU A 127 10.67 -0.88 -1.96
C LEU A 127 10.01 0.09 -0.98
N LEU A 128 10.51 0.17 0.25
CA LEU A 128 9.92 1.02 1.30
C LEU A 128 10.45 2.46 1.28
N GLU A 129 11.35 2.80 0.34
CA GLU A 129 11.93 4.13 0.27
C GLU A 129 10.83 5.22 0.14
N GLY A 130 10.83 6.15 1.10
CA GLY A 130 9.86 7.25 1.14
C GLY A 130 8.48 6.89 1.72
N ILE A 131 8.30 5.68 2.26
CA ILE A 131 7.05 5.25 2.93
C ILE A 131 7.24 5.28 4.45
N THR A 132 6.48 6.16 5.11
CA THR A 132 6.52 6.28 6.57
C THR A 132 5.54 5.31 7.23
N GLY A 133 5.99 4.57 8.25
CA GLY A 133 5.11 3.77 9.12
C GLY A 133 4.57 2.47 8.51
N PHE A 134 5.25 1.92 7.50
CA PHE A 134 4.84 0.67 6.85
C PHE A 134 4.91 -0.53 7.81
N GLU A 135 6.08 -0.82 8.37
CA GLU A 135 6.28 -1.97 9.25
C GLU A 135 5.38 -1.93 10.49
N ASP A 136 5.23 -0.75 11.11
CA ASP A 136 4.35 -0.56 12.27
C ASP A 136 2.89 -0.89 11.95
N SER A 137 2.43 -0.52 10.75
CA SER A 137 1.08 -0.84 10.29
C SER A 137 0.92 -2.34 10.08
N VAL A 138 1.93 -3.00 9.51
CA VAL A 138 1.92 -4.46 9.33
C VAL A 138 1.96 -5.19 10.67
N ARG A 139 2.82 -4.77 11.62
CA ARG A 139 2.86 -5.35 12.98
C ARG A 139 1.52 -5.20 13.70
N LYS A 140 0.84 -4.06 13.56
CA LYS A 140 -0.52 -3.85 14.11
C LYS A 140 -1.53 -4.82 13.50
N PHE A 141 -1.47 -5.04 12.19
CA PHE A 141 -2.31 -6.02 11.51
C PHE A 141 -2.05 -7.45 12.04
N ILE A 142 -0.78 -7.86 12.14
CA ILE A 142 -0.40 -9.18 12.67
C ILE A 142 -0.91 -9.34 14.12
N CYS A 143 -0.69 -8.34 14.98
CA CYS A 143 -1.22 -8.32 16.35
C CYS A 143 -2.75 -8.46 16.38
N HIS A 144 -3.47 -7.80 15.48
CA HIS A 144 -4.92 -7.92 15.38
C HIS A 144 -5.34 -9.35 14.99
N VAL A 145 -4.72 -9.94 13.96
CA VAL A 145 -5.00 -11.31 13.50
C VAL A 145 -4.71 -12.33 14.61
N VAL A 146 -3.56 -12.21 15.28
CA VAL A 146 -3.20 -13.11 16.39
C VAL A 146 -4.18 -12.93 17.55
N GLY A 147 -4.55 -11.71 17.89
CA GLY A 147 -5.46 -11.40 19.01
C GLY A 147 -6.88 -11.95 18.82
N ILE A 148 -7.34 -12.15 17.59
CA ILE A 148 -8.64 -12.77 17.30
C ILE A 148 -8.57 -14.29 17.12
N THR A 149 -7.39 -14.85 16.81
CA THR A 149 -7.21 -16.29 16.50
C THR A 149 -6.70 -17.10 17.68
N TYR A 150 -5.88 -16.54 18.56
CA TYR A 150 -5.27 -17.23 19.70
C TYR A 150 -5.86 -16.77 21.03
N GLN A 151 -6.27 -17.71 21.87
CA GLN A 151 -6.62 -17.42 23.28
C GLN A 151 -5.37 -17.28 24.16
N HIS A 152 -4.34 -18.07 23.86
CA HIS A 152 -3.02 -18.02 24.47
C HIS A 152 -1.97 -18.27 23.39
N ILE A 153 -0.91 -17.47 23.38
CA ILE A 153 0.22 -17.61 22.47
C ILE A 153 1.51 -17.49 23.26
N ASP A 154 2.49 -18.31 22.91
CA ASP A 154 3.82 -18.19 23.51
C ASP A 154 4.49 -16.88 23.09
N ARG A 155 5.19 -16.24 24.03
CA ARG A 155 5.89 -14.98 23.78
C ARG A 155 6.92 -15.09 22.65
N TRP A 156 7.60 -16.23 22.55
CA TRP A 156 8.62 -16.45 21.51
C TRP A 156 7.99 -16.52 20.12
N LEU A 157 6.89 -17.27 19.97
CA LEU A 157 6.18 -17.41 18.71
C LEU A 157 5.58 -16.07 18.26
N LEU A 158 5.02 -15.29 19.19
CA LEU A 158 4.53 -13.94 18.88
C LEU A 158 5.66 -13.02 18.42
N ALA A 159 6.83 -13.07 19.06
CA ALA A 159 7.99 -12.27 18.65
C ALA A 159 8.43 -12.63 17.22
N GLU A 160 8.47 -13.92 16.90
CA GLU A 160 8.83 -14.41 15.57
C GLU A 160 7.81 -13.97 14.49
N MET A 161 6.51 -14.03 14.80
CA MET A 161 5.46 -13.53 13.91
C MET A 161 5.56 -12.02 13.65
N LEU A 162 6.09 -11.25 14.61
CA LEU A 162 6.28 -9.80 14.50
C LEU A 162 7.62 -9.39 13.86
N GLY A 163 8.41 -10.36 13.40
CA GLY A 163 9.67 -10.14 12.71
C GLY A 163 10.87 -9.98 13.65
N ASP A 164 10.86 -10.70 14.78
CA ASP A 164 11.89 -10.69 15.80
C ASP A 164 12.29 -9.28 16.26
N LEU A 165 11.58 -8.76 17.27
CA LEU A 165 11.89 -7.47 17.93
C LEU A 165 13.27 -7.42 18.62
N SER A 166 14.16 -8.40 18.38
CA SER A 166 15.46 -8.55 19.00
C SER A 166 16.57 -7.81 18.25
N ALA A 167 16.37 -6.53 17.93
CA ALA A 167 17.44 -5.53 17.70
C ALA A 167 16.80 -4.20 17.28
N SER A 168 16.43 -3.37 18.26
CA SER A 168 16.28 -1.93 18.11
C SER A 168 17.04 -1.26 19.23
#